data_AF-A0A0W1C7U9-F1
#
_entry.id   AF-A0A0W1C7U9-F1
#
_cell.length_a   1.000
_cell.length_b   1.000
_cell.length_c   1.000
_cell.angle_alpha   90.00
_cell.angle_beta   90.00
_cell.angle_gamma   90.00
#
_symmetry.space_group_name_H-M   'P 1'
#
loop_
_entity.id
_entity.type
_entity.pdbx_description
1 polymer ?
#
loop_
_entity_poly.entity_id
_entity_poly.type
_entity_poly.pdbx_seq_one_letter_code
_entity_poly.pdbx_strand_id
1 'polypeptide(L)'
;MLMASPSFRIEQHRSIILDTSAAINLNATGQAARIIEALPSPIAVTDILMRELDAGRRMGRHDFDAIEELLRIGLIDVVALSDEAEVHFETLVVGATAETLDDGEAATIAQSIAQSAIPVIDERKATALCARRFPALQLASTLDLILQPSVTETIGNESLRQAIIGALRIGKMRVPPRFEQWVVDLIGPEEAMRCPSLPRRLREMVVRA
;
A
#
# COMPACT_ATOMS: atom_id res chain seq x y z
N MET A 1 25.46 -9.67 0.58
CA MET A 1 25.60 -8.21 0.56
C MET A 1 24.38 -7.69 -0.19
N LEU A 2 23.40 -7.13 0.51
CA LEU A 2 22.14 -6.68 -0.12
C LEU A 2 22.44 -5.52 -1.08
N MET A 3 21.80 -5.53 -2.25
CA MET A 3 21.75 -4.37 -3.11
C MET A 3 21.08 -3.21 -2.36
N ALA A 4 21.61 -2.00 -2.52
CA ALA A 4 20.99 -0.80 -1.98
C ALA A 4 19.54 -0.71 -2.49
N SER A 5 18.58 -0.66 -1.57
CA SER A 5 17.18 -0.42 -1.93
C SER A 5 17.03 1.02 -2.46
N PRO A 6 16.12 1.26 -3.42
CA PRO A 6 15.76 2.61 -3.78
C PRO A 6 15.23 3.33 -2.54
N SER A 7 15.79 4.51 -2.24
CA SER A 7 15.51 5.22 -1.00
C SER A 7 14.19 5.97 -1.12
N PHE A 8 13.14 5.41 -0.52
CA PHE A 8 11.98 6.18 -0.08
C PHE A 8 12.09 6.36 1.44
N ARG A 9 11.81 7.57 1.93
CA ARG A 9 11.76 7.84 3.36
C ARG A 9 10.47 8.54 3.69
N ILE A 10 9.72 7.93 4.60
CA ILE A 10 8.58 8.57 5.24
C ILE A 10 9.15 9.56 6.27
N GLU A 11 8.76 10.82 6.14
CA GLU A 11 9.10 11.86 7.11
C GLU A 11 8.40 11.59 8.44
N GLN A 12 9.09 11.84 9.55
CA GLN A 12 8.53 11.66 10.89
C GLN A 12 7.30 12.56 11.10
N HIS A 13 6.34 12.09 11.88
CA HIS A 13 5.15 12.83 12.35
C HIS A 13 4.02 13.12 11.36
N ARG A 14 4.09 12.63 10.11
CA ARG A 14 2.91 12.65 9.22
C ARG A 14 2.14 11.34 9.40
N SER A 15 0.82 11.41 9.56
CA SER A 15 -0.01 10.22 9.51
C SER A 15 0.08 9.59 8.12
N ILE A 16 -0.11 8.27 8.08
CA ILE A 16 -0.15 7.48 6.86
C ILE A 16 -1.58 6.96 6.74
N ILE A 17 -2.21 7.15 5.58
CA ILE A 17 -3.57 6.62 5.33
C ILE A 17 -3.49 5.52 4.28
N LEU A 18 -3.93 4.31 4.63
CA LEU A 18 -3.91 3.18 3.71
C LEU A 18 -5.19 3.14 2.88
N ASP A 19 -5.05 2.88 1.57
CA ASP A 19 -6.17 2.37 0.79
C ASP A 19 -6.45 0.89 1.12
N THR A 20 -7.61 0.41 0.66
CA THR A 20 -8.07 -0.96 0.90
C THR A 20 -7.08 -2.00 0.36
N SER A 21 -6.53 -1.75 -0.84
CA SER A 21 -5.59 -2.67 -1.48
C SER A 21 -4.25 -2.73 -0.76
N ALA A 22 -3.76 -1.61 -0.23
CA ALA A 22 -2.54 -1.45 0.52
C ALA A 22 -2.66 -2.13 1.89
N ALA A 23 -3.80 -1.96 2.56
CA ALA A 23 -4.12 -2.68 3.79
C ALA A 23 -4.12 -4.22 3.57
N ILE A 24 -4.73 -4.70 2.48
CA ILE A 24 -4.70 -6.11 2.08
C ILE A 24 -3.27 -6.58 1.78
N ASN A 25 -2.50 -5.78 1.03
CA ASN A 25 -1.11 -6.10 0.69
C ASN A 25 -0.23 -6.19 1.94
N LEU A 26 -0.44 -5.29 2.90
CA LEU A 26 0.26 -5.30 4.18
C LEU A 26 -0.11 -6.53 5.01
N ASN A 27 -1.38 -6.90 5.08
CA ASN A 27 -1.82 -8.14 5.75
C ASN A 27 -1.22 -9.40 5.09
N ALA A 28 -1.17 -9.42 3.76
CA ALA A 28 -0.61 -10.51 2.98
C ALA A 28 0.89 -10.74 3.24
N THR A 29 1.60 -9.79 3.87
CA THR A 29 2.99 -9.99 4.31
C THR A 29 3.11 -11.02 5.44
N GLY A 30 2.04 -11.27 6.19
CA GLY A 30 2.10 -12.02 7.45
C GLY A 30 2.90 -11.33 8.57
N GLN A 31 3.27 -10.06 8.38
CA GLN A 31 4.11 -9.27 9.28
C GLN A 31 3.52 -7.87 9.55
N ALA A 32 2.23 -7.64 9.24
CA ALA A 32 1.59 -6.33 9.29
C ALA A 32 1.83 -5.59 10.60
N ALA A 33 1.57 -6.24 11.75
CA ALA A 33 1.79 -5.64 13.07
C ALA A 33 3.24 -5.17 13.27
N ARG A 34 4.22 -6.04 12.99
CA ARG A 34 5.65 -5.73 13.14
C ARG A 34 6.11 -4.63 12.19
N ILE A 35 5.54 -4.57 10.98
CA ILE A 35 5.81 -3.50 10.03
C ILE A 35 5.27 -2.18 10.58
N ILE A 36 4.01 -2.14 11.02
CA ILE A 36 3.36 -0.94 11.55
C ILE A 36 4.08 -0.42 12.79
N GLU A 37 4.40 -1.30 13.75
CA GLU A 37 5.13 -0.95 14.98
C GLU A 37 6.51 -0.33 14.70
N ALA A 38 7.14 -0.72 13.59
CA ALA A 38 8.45 -0.21 13.20
C ALA A 38 8.39 1.10 12.39
N LEU A 39 7.20 1.55 11.96
CA LEU A 39 7.06 2.81 11.24
C LEU A 39 7.19 4.01 12.20
N PRO A 40 7.80 5.12 11.76
CA PRO A 40 7.93 6.33 12.58
C PRO A 40 6.65 7.17 12.67
N SER A 41 5.55 6.67 12.08
CA SER A 41 4.33 7.43 11.81
C SER A 41 3.10 6.59 12.12
N PRO A 42 2.04 7.20 12.68
CA PRO A 42 0.79 6.50 12.93
C PRO A 42 0.11 6.12 11.61
N ILE A 43 -0.59 4.99 11.63
CA ILE A 43 -1.33 4.45 10.50
C ILE A 43 -2.83 4.66 10.75
N ALA A 44 -3.54 5.10 9.72
CA ALA A 44 -4.99 5.20 9.72
C ALA A 44 -5.59 4.58 8.46
N VAL A 45 -6.88 4.24 8.56
CA VAL A 45 -7.73 3.81 7.44
C VAL A 45 -9.00 4.65 7.44
N THR A 46 -9.61 4.83 6.27
CA THR A 46 -10.90 5.53 6.19
C THR A 46 -12.06 4.62 6.64
N ASP A 47 -13.16 5.20 7.09
CA ASP A 47 -14.39 4.44 7.37
C ASP A 47 -15.00 3.80 6.11
N ILE A 48 -14.74 4.38 4.93
CA ILE A 48 -15.09 3.80 3.62
C ILE A 48 -14.36 2.47 3.39
N LEU A 49 -13.06 2.40 3.68
CA LEU A 49 -12.30 1.15 3.63
C LEU A 49 -12.92 0.08 4.52
N MET A 50 -13.36 0.43 5.72
CA MET A 50 -14.01 -0.52 6.64
C MET A 50 -15.30 -1.10 6.05
N ARG A 51 -16.08 -0.29 5.32
CA ARG A 51 -17.30 -0.75 4.63
C ARG A 51 -16.98 -1.68 3.45
N GLU A 52 -15.93 -1.38 2.70
CA GLU A 52 -15.47 -2.25 1.59
C GLU A 52 -14.99 -3.61 2.09
N LEU A 53 -14.23 -3.64 3.18
CA LEU A 53 -13.77 -4.89 3.78
C LEU A 53 -14.94 -5.71 4.35
N ASP A 54 -15.94 -5.09 4.98
CA ASP A 54 -17.14 -5.81 5.44
C ASP A 54 -17.93 -6.42 4.27
N ALA A 55 -18.07 -5.68 3.17
CA ALA A 55 -18.67 -6.22 1.95
C ALA A 55 -17.86 -7.42 1.40
N GLY A 56 -16.53 -7.33 1.42
CA GLY A 56 -15.63 -8.43 1.05
C GLY A 56 -15.71 -9.65 1.98
N ARG A 57 -15.92 -9.42 3.28
CA ARG A 57 -16.11 -10.47 4.29
C ARG A 57 -17.31 -11.35 3.97
N ARG A 58 -18.42 -10.74 3.54
CA ARG A 58 -19.63 -11.45 3.09
C ARG A 58 -19.38 -12.34 1.86
N MET A 59 -18.29 -12.09 1.13
CA MET A 59 -17.83 -12.88 0.00
C MET A 59 -16.75 -13.92 0.36
N GLY A 60 -16.47 -14.13 1.66
CA GLY A 60 -15.51 -15.12 2.16
C GLY A 60 -14.06 -14.64 2.24
N ARG A 61 -13.82 -13.33 2.21
CA ARG A 61 -12.46 -12.77 2.43
C ARG A 61 -12.20 -12.53 3.92
N HIS A 62 -10.99 -12.85 4.37
CA HIS A 62 -10.59 -12.73 5.79
C HIS A 62 -9.81 -11.45 6.09
N ASP A 63 -9.61 -10.57 5.10
CA ASP A 63 -8.84 -9.32 5.27
C ASP A 63 -9.47 -8.39 6.32
N PHE A 64 -10.80 -8.42 6.46
CA PHE A 64 -11.53 -7.68 7.50
C PHE A 64 -11.08 -8.09 8.90
N ASP A 65 -11.02 -9.40 9.19
CA ASP A 65 -10.69 -9.92 10.52
C ASP A 65 -9.24 -9.51 10.92
N ALA A 66 -8.32 -9.45 9.94
CA ALA A 66 -6.95 -9.02 10.17
C ALA A 66 -6.83 -7.50 10.45
N ILE A 67 -7.59 -6.66 9.75
CA ILE A 67 -7.64 -5.21 10.03
C ILE A 67 -8.34 -4.92 11.37
N GLU A 68 -9.41 -5.64 11.68
CA GLU A 68 -10.10 -5.53 12.98
C GLU A 68 -9.18 -5.89 14.15
N GLU A 69 -8.33 -6.90 13.99
CA GLU A 69 -7.32 -7.24 14.99
C GLU A 69 -6.30 -6.10 15.19
N LEU A 70 -5.79 -5.49 14.11
CA LEU A 70 -4.86 -4.35 14.20
C LEU A 70 -5.50 -3.13 14.88
N LEU A 71 -6.79 -2.87 14.63
CA LEU A 71 -7.58 -1.85 15.33
C LEU A 71 -7.68 -2.18 16.82
N ARG A 72 -8.02 -3.43 17.16
CA ARG A 72 -8.22 -3.88 18.53
C ARG A 72 -6.95 -3.74 19.39
N ILE A 73 -5.77 -3.97 18.80
CA ILE A 73 -4.48 -3.80 19.48
C ILE A 73 -3.92 -2.37 19.37
N GLY A 74 -4.64 -1.45 18.73
CA GLY A 74 -4.28 -0.03 18.66
C GLY A 74 -3.11 0.29 17.73
N LEU A 75 -2.85 -0.54 16.72
CA LEU A 75 -1.80 -0.27 15.73
C LEU A 75 -2.28 0.60 14.56
N ILE A 76 -3.59 0.64 14.31
CA ILE A 76 -4.21 1.49 13.29
C ILE A 76 -5.42 2.20 13.88
N ASP A 77 -5.74 3.37 13.33
CA ASP A 77 -6.95 4.14 13.68
C ASP A 77 -7.92 4.19 12.50
N VAL A 78 -9.23 4.35 12.77
CA VAL A 78 -10.21 4.68 11.74
C VAL A 78 -10.47 6.19 11.75
N VAL A 79 -10.35 6.82 10.58
CA VAL A 79 -10.71 8.23 10.38
C VAL A 79 -11.96 8.34 9.52
N ALA A 80 -12.90 9.16 9.95
CA ALA A 80 -14.02 9.56 9.10
C ALA A 80 -13.56 10.59 8.08
N LEU A 81 -14.19 10.58 6.90
CA LEU A 81 -14.00 11.63 5.91
C LEU A 81 -14.45 12.97 6.52
N SER A 82 -13.57 13.96 6.56
CA SER A 82 -13.90 15.29 7.08
C SER A 82 -14.63 16.14 6.03
N ASP A 83 -15.36 17.18 6.46
CA ASP A 83 -16.00 18.14 5.54
C ASP A 83 -15.00 18.75 4.53
N GLU A 84 -13.75 18.99 4.94
CA GLU A 84 -12.68 19.47 4.05
C GLU A 84 -12.28 18.40 3.03
N ALA A 85 -12.23 17.13 3.45
CA ALA A 85 -11.95 16.02 2.57
C ALA A 85 -13.12 15.75 1.59
N GLU A 86 -14.38 15.98 1.97
CA GLU A 86 -15.53 15.81 1.09
C GLU A 86 -15.41 16.64 -0.20
N VAL A 87 -14.91 17.87 -0.10
CA VAL A 87 -14.67 18.73 -1.28
C VAL A 87 -13.70 18.07 -2.26
N HIS A 88 -12.60 17.50 -1.75
CA HIS A 88 -11.64 16.78 -2.59
C HIS A 88 -12.22 15.48 -3.15
N PHE A 89 -12.94 14.73 -2.32
CA PHE A 89 -13.57 13.47 -2.66
C PHE A 89 -14.52 13.61 -3.84
N GLU A 90 -15.43 14.58 -3.81
CA GLU A 90 -16.37 14.84 -4.91
C GLU A 90 -15.65 15.07 -6.25
N THR A 91 -14.56 15.86 -6.22
CA THR A 91 -13.78 16.13 -7.43
C THR A 91 -13.01 14.91 -7.97
N LEU A 92 -12.89 13.86 -7.16
CA LEU A 92 -12.21 12.61 -7.50
C LEU A 92 -13.17 11.52 -7.95
N VAL A 93 -14.45 11.57 -7.60
CA VAL A 93 -15.44 10.56 -7.99
C VAL A 93 -16.38 11.03 -9.10
N VAL A 94 -16.54 12.35 -9.31
CA VAL A 94 -17.42 12.93 -10.33
C VAL A 94 -16.64 13.37 -11.56
N GLY A 95 -17.06 12.91 -12.76
CA GLY A 95 -16.50 13.35 -14.03
C GLY A 95 -16.37 12.22 -15.05
N ALA A 96 -15.51 12.44 -16.05
CA ALA A 96 -15.19 11.41 -17.04
C ALA A 96 -14.44 10.24 -16.38
N THR A 97 -14.72 9.00 -16.79
CA THR A 97 -14.13 7.79 -16.17
C THR A 97 -12.60 7.81 -16.11
N ALA A 98 -11.91 8.46 -17.06
CA ALA A 98 -10.44 8.58 -17.04
C ALA A 98 -9.92 9.53 -15.93
N GLU A 99 -10.78 10.41 -15.43
CA GLU A 99 -10.50 11.48 -14.46
C GLU A 99 -11.14 11.24 -13.09
N THR A 100 -11.82 10.10 -12.92
CA THR A 100 -12.42 9.70 -11.63
C THR A 100 -11.72 8.49 -11.03
N LEU A 101 -11.87 8.26 -9.74
CA LEU A 101 -11.38 7.10 -9.00
C LEU A 101 -12.57 6.33 -8.41
N ASP A 102 -12.30 5.14 -7.87
CA ASP A 102 -13.28 4.50 -6.99
C ASP A 102 -13.36 5.22 -5.63
N ASP A 103 -14.42 4.92 -4.88
CA ASP A 103 -14.70 5.60 -3.61
C ASP A 103 -13.58 5.36 -2.57
N GLY A 104 -13.00 4.16 -2.52
CA GLY A 104 -11.92 3.83 -1.58
C GLY A 104 -10.63 4.61 -1.84
N GLU A 105 -10.16 4.64 -3.09
CA GLU A 105 -9.00 5.43 -3.52
C GLU A 105 -9.26 6.93 -3.32
N ALA A 106 -10.42 7.42 -3.75
CA ALA A 106 -10.80 8.82 -3.63
C ALA A 106 -10.84 9.27 -2.17
N ALA A 107 -11.44 8.47 -1.27
CA ALA A 107 -11.52 8.78 0.14
C ALA A 107 -10.14 8.85 0.80
N THR A 108 -9.27 7.88 0.47
CA THR A 108 -7.90 7.83 0.99
C THR A 108 -7.11 9.07 0.59
N ILE A 109 -7.17 9.46 -0.69
CA ILE A 109 -6.47 10.63 -1.21
C ILE A 109 -7.05 11.91 -0.62
N ALA A 110 -8.37 12.06 -0.64
CA ALA A 110 -9.06 13.25 -0.14
C ALA A 110 -8.77 13.51 1.34
N GLN A 111 -8.89 12.46 2.16
CA GLN A 111 -8.57 12.56 3.58
C GLN A 111 -7.10 12.88 3.81
N SER A 112 -6.21 12.33 3.01
CA SER A 112 -4.78 12.60 3.13
C SER A 112 -4.44 14.04 2.79
N ILE A 113 -5.12 14.64 1.82
CA ILE A 113 -4.95 16.07 1.50
C ILE A 113 -5.39 16.92 2.70
N ALA A 114 -6.60 16.68 3.23
CA ALA A 114 -7.14 17.46 4.35
C ALA A 114 -6.27 17.36 5.62
N GLN A 115 -5.69 16.18 5.91
CA GLN A 115 -4.85 15.98 7.07
C GLN A 115 -3.36 16.23 6.84
N SER A 116 -2.96 16.63 5.63
CA SER A 116 -1.55 16.67 5.23
C SER A 116 -0.81 15.35 5.48
N ALA A 117 -1.52 14.22 5.33
CA ALA A 117 -1.05 12.86 5.52
C ALA A 117 -0.41 12.29 4.24
N ILE A 118 0.19 11.12 4.35
CA ILE A 118 0.76 10.37 3.22
C ILE A 118 -0.23 9.25 2.84
N PRO A 119 -0.90 9.31 1.68
CA PRO A 119 -1.71 8.20 1.21
C PRO A 119 -0.81 7.07 0.70
N VAL A 120 -1.20 5.84 0.99
CA VAL A 120 -0.55 4.63 0.49
C VAL A 120 -1.43 4.00 -0.56
N ILE A 121 -1.01 4.12 -1.82
CA ILE A 121 -1.76 3.72 -3.01
C ILE A 121 -0.88 2.85 -3.91
N ASP A 122 -1.38 1.67 -4.28
CA ASP A 122 -0.70 0.77 -5.21
C ASP A 122 -1.28 0.81 -6.64
N GLU A 123 -2.43 1.46 -6.84
CA GLU A 123 -3.11 1.54 -8.13
C GLU A 123 -2.51 2.62 -9.05
N ARG A 124 -2.40 2.33 -10.36
CA ARG A 124 -1.68 3.18 -11.33
C ARG A 124 -2.47 4.41 -11.75
N LYS A 125 -3.75 4.26 -12.04
CA LYS A 125 -4.62 5.38 -12.41
C LYS A 125 -4.70 6.39 -11.26
N ALA A 126 -4.92 5.96 -10.02
CA ALA A 126 -4.89 6.79 -8.82
C ALA A 126 -3.54 7.50 -8.67
N THR A 127 -2.43 6.75 -8.72
CA THR A 127 -1.09 7.35 -8.64
C THR A 127 -0.82 8.36 -9.75
N ALA A 128 -1.21 8.06 -10.99
CA ALA A 128 -1.02 8.95 -12.14
C ALA A 128 -1.89 10.20 -12.08
N LEU A 129 -3.13 10.06 -11.60
CA LEU A 129 -4.06 11.16 -11.41
C LEU A 129 -3.58 12.10 -10.30
N CYS A 130 -3.11 11.55 -9.17
CA CYS A 130 -2.49 12.34 -8.11
C CYS A 130 -1.25 13.08 -8.57
N ALA A 131 -0.34 12.42 -9.31
CA ALA A 131 0.84 13.09 -9.85
C ALA A 131 0.50 14.28 -10.77
N ARG A 132 -0.64 14.23 -11.47
CA ARG A 132 -1.13 15.30 -12.35
C ARG A 132 -1.88 16.40 -11.59
N ARG A 133 -2.78 16.04 -10.67
CA ARG A 133 -3.70 16.97 -10.00
C ARG A 133 -3.18 17.51 -8.68
N PHE A 134 -2.35 16.74 -7.99
CA PHE A 134 -1.80 17.06 -6.66
C PHE A 134 -0.28 16.81 -6.63
N PRO A 135 0.52 17.51 -7.44
CA PRO A 135 1.96 17.26 -7.55
C PRO A 135 2.75 17.49 -6.26
N ALA A 136 2.18 18.21 -5.28
CA ALA A 136 2.77 18.42 -3.96
C ALA A 136 2.41 17.31 -2.95
N LEU A 137 1.46 16.43 -3.27
CA LEU A 137 1.07 15.32 -2.41
C LEU A 137 2.11 14.21 -2.49
N GLN A 138 2.77 13.93 -1.36
CA GLN A 138 3.70 12.82 -1.27
C GLN A 138 2.91 11.51 -1.18
N LEU A 139 2.96 10.70 -2.25
CA LEU A 139 2.38 9.36 -2.28
C LEU A 139 3.41 8.32 -1.84
N ALA A 140 2.93 7.28 -1.17
CA ALA A 140 3.66 6.05 -0.92
C ALA A 140 2.93 4.85 -1.56
N SER A 141 3.66 3.78 -1.80
CA SER A 141 3.16 2.44 -2.11
C SER A 141 3.31 1.54 -0.90
N THR A 142 2.67 0.37 -0.89
CA THR A 142 2.87 -0.61 0.19
C THR A 142 4.35 -1.03 0.29
N LEU A 143 5.02 -1.15 -0.85
CA LEU A 143 6.44 -1.48 -0.88
C LEU A 143 7.32 -0.39 -0.24
N ASP A 144 6.92 0.89 -0.32
CA ASP A 144 7.64 1.96 0.36
C ASP A 144 7.57 1.81 1.90
N LEU A 145 6.43 1.36 2.43
CA LEU A 145 6.29 1.06 3.86
C LEU A 145 7.21 -0.09 4.29
N ILE A 146 7.19 -1.18 3.52
CA ILE A 146 7.97 -2.39 3.80
C ILE A 146 9.48 -2.09 3.75
N LEU A 147 9.90 -1.18 2.86
CA LEU A 147 11.30 -0.81 2.65
C LEU A 147 11.78 0.36 3.51
N GLN A 148 10.92 0.89 4.39
CA GLN A 148 11.34 1.91 5.34
C GLN A 148 12.51 1.36 6.19
N PRO A 149 13.61 2.13 6.37
CA PRO A 149 14.79 1.62 7.07
C PRO A 149 14.49 1.00 8.44
N SER A 150 13.68 1.67 9.26
CA SER A 150 13.26 1.17 10.58
C SER A 150 12.51 -0.16 10.49
N VAL A 151 11.71 -0.37 9.45
CA VAL A 151 11.01 -1.64 9.19
C VAL A 151 12.02 -2.72 8.80
N THR A 152 12.87 -2.45 7.82
CA THR A 152 13.85 -3.44 7.33
C THR A 152 14.85 -3.88 8.42
N GLU A 153 15.25 -2.96 9.30
CA GLU A 153 16.09 -3.23 10.47
C GLU A 153 15.35 -4.08 11.52
N THR A 154 14.06 -3.84 11.73
CA THR A 154 13.25 -4.54 12.75
C THR A 154 12.88 -5.95 12.33
N ILE A 155 12.47 -6.16 11.08
CA ILE A 155 12.00 -7.47 10.62
C ILE A 155 13.16 -8.37 10.15
N GLY A 156 14.26 -7.77 9.68
CA GLY A 156 15.42 -8.49 9.16
C GLY A 156 15.21 -9.06 7.75
N ASN A 157 16.30 -9.48 7.12
CA ASN A 157 16.35 -9.78 5.69
C ASN A 157 15.45 -10.95 5.25
N GLU A 158 15.41 -12.04 6.01
CA GLU A 158 14.59 -13.20 5.63
C GLU A 158 13.10 -12.87 5.75
N SER A 159 12.68 -12.23 6.85
CA SER A 159 11.29 -11.80 7.01
C SER A 159 10.90 -10.74 5.97
N LEU A 160 11.81 -9.82 5.61
CA LEU A 160 11.60 -8.85 4.53
C LEU A 160 11.31 -9.56 3.19
N ARG A 161 12.14 -10.53 2.82
CA ARG A 161 11.95 -11.31 1.60
C ARG A 161 10.60 -12.05 1.61
N GLN A 162 10.26 -12.72 2.71
CA GLN A 162 8.99 -13.44 2.83
C GLN A 162 7.79 -12.48 2.82
N ALA A 163 7.88 -11.33 3.47
CA ALA A 163 6.85 -10.30 3.47
C ALA A 163 6.54 -9.82 2.06
N ILE A 164 7.58 -9.53 1.26
CA ILE A 164 7.41 -9.12 -0.14
C ILE A 164 6.79 -10.24 -0.97
N ILE A 165 7.24 -11.49 -0.81
CA ILE A 165 6.64 -12.63 -1.52
C ILE A 165 5.14 -12.78 -1.18
N GLY A 166 4.79 -12.66 0.11
CA GLY A 166 3.40 -12.71 0.57
C GLY A 166 2.54 -11.61 -0.04
N ALA A 167 3.01 -10.36 0.03
CA ALA A 167 2.33 -9.21 -0.57
C ALA A 167 2.13 -9.38 -2.09
N LEU A 168 3.13 -9.89 -2.81
CA LEU A 168 3.04 -10.12 -4.26
C LEU A 168 2.10 -11.29 -4.64
N ARG A 169 2.17 -12.41 -3.92
CA ARG A 169 1.44 -13.64 -4.29
C ARG A 169 0.01 -13.64 -3.79
N ILE A 170 -0.20 -13.20 -2.55
CA ILE A 170 -1.49 -13.25 -1.86
C ILE A 170 -2.22 -11.92 -2.06
N GLY A 171 -1.57 -10.80 -1.69
CA GLY A 171 -2.15 -9.46 -1.81
C GLY A 171 -2.28 -8.98 -3.26
N LYS A 172 -1.47 -9.54 -4.16
CA LYS A 172 -1.32 -9.08 -5.55
C LYS A 172 -0.76 -7.66 -5.62
N MET A 173 0.05 -7.29 -4.63
CA MET A 173 0.72 -6.01 -4.54
C MET A 173 1.41 -5.65 -5.85
N ARG A 174 1.11 -4.46 -6.35
CA ARG A 174 1.78 -3.91 -7.52
C ARG A 174 3.18 -3.44 -7.14
N VAL A 175 4.16 -3.71 -7.99
CA VAL A 175 5.50 -3.15 -7.82
C VAL A 175 5.62 -1.86 -8.63
N PRO A 176 5.93 -0.72 -8.01
CA PRO A 176 6.25 0.49 -8.75
C PRO A 176 7.46 0.26 -9.68
N PRO A 177 7.50 0.83 -10.90
CA PRO A 177 8.57 0.57 -11.87
C PRO A 177 10.00 0.73 -11.32
N ARG A 178 10.21 1.67 -10.39
CA ARG A 178 11.50 1.94 -9.74
C ARG A 178 12.04 0.79 -8.88
N PHE A 179 11.18 -0.14 -8.46
CA PHE A 179 11.55 -1.26 -7.58
C PHE A 179 11.59 -2.61 -8.29
N GLU A 180 11.12 -2.69 -9.54
CA GLU A 180 10.92 -3.96 -10.26
C GLU A 180 12.15 -4.86 -10.27
N GLN A 181 13.30 -4.34 -10.69
CA GLN A 181 14.54 -5.13 -10.76
C GLN A 181 14.99 -5.55 -9.36
N TRP A 182 14.97 -4.63 -8.40
CA TRP A 182 15.38 -4.89 -7.03
C TRP A 182 14.52 -5.99 -6.38
N VAL A 183 13.20 -5.97 -6.61
CA VAL A 183 12.28 -7.01 -6.11
C VAL A 183 12.63 -8.37 -6.71
N VAL A 184 12.88 -8.45 -8.02
CA VAL A 184 13.28 -9.70 -8.70
C VAL A 184 14.58 -10.24 -8.12
N ASP A 185 15.58 -9.37 -7.93
CA ASP A 185 16.87 -9.75 -7.38
C ASP A 185 16.76 -10.24 -5.91
N LEU A 186 15.84 -9.67 -5.13
CA LEU A 186 15.60 -10.06 -3.75
C LEU A 186 14.89 -11.42 -3.62
N ILE A 187 13.77 -11.61 -4.32
CA ILE A 187 12.93 -12.81 -4.16
C ILE A 187 13.48 -14.01 -4.93
N GLY A 188 14.25 -13.70 -5.97
CA GLY A 188 14.84 -14.65 -6.90
C GLY A 188 13.92 -15.01 -8.07
N PRO A 189 14.52 -15.54 -9.15
CA PRO A 189 13.83 -15.87 -10.39
C PRO A 189 12.61 -16.80 -10.23
N GLU A 190 12.77 -17.86 -9.44
CA GLU A 190 11.73 -18.88 -9.23
C GLU A 190 10.47 -18.31 -8.58
N GLU A 191 10.63 -17.47 -7.56
CA GLU A 191 9.49 -16.82 -6.90
C GLU A 191 8.90 -15.72 -7.77
N ALA A 192 9.71 -14.97 -8.52
CA ALA A 192 9.22 -13.96 -9.44
C ALA A 192 8.23 -14.54 -10.47
N MET A 193 8.51 -15.72 -11.04
CA MET A 193 7.59 -16.40 -11.98
C MET A 193 6.22 -16.72 -11.37
N ARG A 194 6.17 -16.96 -10.06
CA ARG A 194 4.96 -17.33 -9.29
C ARG A 194 4.15 -16.14 -8.80
N CYS A 195 4.65 -14.91 -9.00
CA CYS A 195 4.00 -13.68 -8.55
C CYS A 195 3.13 -13.07 -9.65
N PRO A 196 1.80 -13.29 -9.68
CA PRO A 196 0.95 -12.84 -10.78
C PRO A 196 0.88 -11.31 -10.93
N SER A 197 1.16 -10.57 -9.86
CA SER A 197 1.19 -9.10 -9.86
C SER A 197 2.43 -8.51 -10.56
N LEU A 198 3.49 -9.31 -10.76
CA LEU A 198 4.66 -8.85 -11.51
C LEU A 198 4.36 -8.78 -13.01
N PRO A 199 4.81 -7.70 -13.70
CA PRO A 199 4.72 -7.59 -15.15
C PRO A 199 5.25 -8.84 -15.85
N ARG A 200 4.54 -9.28 -16.91
CA ARG A 200 4.90 -10.50 -17.65
C ARG A 200 6.37 -10.52 -18.09
N ARG A 201 6.90 -9.36 -18.51
CA ARG A 201 8.31 -9.21 -18.91
C ARG A 201 9.30 -9.62 -17.81
N LEU A 202 9.01 -9.32 -16.54
CA LEU A 202 9.90 -9.67 -15.43
C LEU A 202 9.80 -11.14 -15.06
N ARG A 203 8.61 -11.73 -15.21
CA ARG A 203 8.40 -13.17 -15.03
C ARG A 203 9.08 -14.00 -16.12
N GLU A 204 9.12 -13.49 -17.36
CA GLU A 204 9.68 -14.18 -18.51
C GLU A 204 11.19 -13.94 -18.72
N MET A 205 11.75 -12.80 -18.24
CA MET A 205 13.19 -12.51 -18.28
C MET A 205 14.03 -13.60 -17.61
N VAL A 206 13.45 -14.25 -16.62
CA VAL A 206 14.04 -15.33 -15.84
C VAL A 206 14.22 -16.63 -16.65
N VAL A 207 13.42 -16.87 -17.68
CA VAL A 207 13.47 -18.11 -18.48
C VAL A 207 14.60 -18.09 -19.53
N ARG A 208 15.23 -16.91 -19.74
CA ARG A 208 16.23 -16.70 -20.81
C ARG A 208 17.65 -16.42 -20.30
N ALA A 209 17.87 -16.46 -18.99
CA ALA A 209 19.19 -16.38 -18.36
C ALA A 209 19.67 -17.78 -17.99
#